data_AF-A0A3E4Z9P9-F1
#
_entry.id   AF-A0A3E4Z9P9-F1
#
_cell.length_a   1.000
_cell.length_b   1.000
_cell.length_c   1.000
_cell.angle_alpha   90.00
_cell.angle_beta   90.00
_cell.angle_gamma   90.00
#
_symmetry.space_group_name_H-M   'P 1'
#
loop_
_entity.id
_entity.type
_entity.pdbx_description
1 polymer ?
#
loop_
_entity_poly.entity_id
_entity_poly.type
_entity_poly.pdbx_seq_one_letter_code
_entity_poly.pdbx_strand_id
1 'polypeptide(L)'
;MDYKKTNAPTNTVTRNLMELCEDTGNIYETVSIIGKRANQIAAEMKNDLSKKLQEFASYNDNLEEVFENREQIEISRYYEKLPKPTLIAAQEYIEGKVYYRNPAKEKEKLQ
;
A
#
# COMPACT_ATOMS: atom_id res chain seq x y z
N MET A 1 0.64 4.89 -8.82
CA MET A 1 -0.10 5.81 -7.92
C MET A 1 0.78 7.01 -7.53
N ASP A 2 0.21 8.22 -7.38
CA ASP A 2 0.94 9.38 -6.82
C ASP A 2 1.02 9.25 -5.28
N TYR A 3 1.93 8.41 -4.78
CA TYR A 3 2.07 8.16 -3.33
C TYR A 3 2.36 9.44 -2.52
N LYS A 4 2.89 10.49 -3.17
CA LYS A 4 3.13 11.82 -2.60
C LYS A 4 1.85 12.61 -2.27
N LYS A 5 0.71 12.26 -2.87
CA LYS A 5 -0.57 12.97 -2.69
C LYS A 5 -1.51 12.27 -1.71
N THR A 6 -1.04 11.21 -1.05
CA THR A 6 -1.88 10.50 -0.07
C THR A 6 -1.90 11.27 1.25
N ASN A 7 -3.09 11.57 1.77
CA ASN A 7 -3.26 12.14 3.13
C ASN A 7 -3.09 11.06 4.22
N ALA A 8 -2.46 9.93 3.88
CA ALA A 8 -2.30 8.82 4.79
C ALA A 8 -1.26 9.18 5.86
N PRO A 9 -1.50 8.83 7.13
CA PRO A 9 -0.54 9.04 8.20
C PRO A 9 0.73 8.19 7.95
N THR A 10 1.89 8.74 8.25
CA THR A 10 3.18 8.04 8.12
C THR A 10 3.40 7.01 9.22
N ASN A 11 2.79 7.24 10.40
CA ASN A 11 2.89 6.39 11.58
C ASN A 11 1.53 5.80 11.97
N THR A 12 1.57 4.81 12.87
CA THR A 12 0.36 4.21 13.44
C THR A 12 -0.46 5.28 14.17
N VAL A 13 -1.74 5.37 13.81
CA VAL A 13 -2.71 6.24 14.46
C VAL A 13 -3.85 5.40 15.02
N THR A 14 -4.35 5.80 16.19
CA THR A 14 -5.57 5.24 16.76
C THR A 14 -6.77 5.67 15.92
N ARG A 15 -7.69 4.76 15.64
CA ARG A 15 -8.92 5.04 14.89
C ARG A 15 -10.13 4.57 15.69
N ASN A 16 -11.25 5.27 15.56
CA ASN A 16 -12.51 4.84 16.16
C ASN A 16 -13.05 3.62 15.40
N LEU A 17 -13.25 2.52 16.12
CA LEU A 17 -13.69 1.26 15.53
C LEU A 17 -15.13 1.32 15.03
N MET A 18 -16.00 2.07 15.72
CA MET A 18 -17.42 2.17 15.35
C MET A 18 -17.59 2.91 14.03
N GLU A 19 -16.88 4.03 13.85
CA GLU A 19 -16.86 4.80 12.60
C GLU A 19 -16.28 3.96 11.45
N LEU A 20 -15.21 3.20 11.70
CA LEU A 20 -14.55 2.43 10.65
C LEU A 20 -15.40 1.25 10.14
N CYS A 21 -16.24 0.65 10.98
CA CYS A 21 -17.11 -0.46 10.59
C CYS A 21 -18.53 -0.06 10.21
N GLU A 22 -18.85 1.24 10.19
CA GLU A 22 -20.21 1.74 9.91
C GLU A 22 -20.72 1.24 8.55
N ASP A 23 -19.88 1.29 7.51
CA ASP A 23 -20.26 0.89 6.15
C ASP A 23 -20.49 -0.62 5.98
N THR A 24 -19.83 -1.46 6.78
CA THR A 24 -19.90 -2.93 6.66
C THR A 24 -20.83 -3.57 7.70
N GLY A 25 -21.06 -2.88 8.82
CA GLY A 25 -21.67 -3.42 10.03
C GLY A 25 -20.86 -4.52 10.70
N ASN A 26 -19.63 -4.79 10.23
CA ASN A 26 -18.79 -5.87 10.71
C ASN A 26 -17.30 -5.50 10.64
N ILE A 27 -16.68 -5.37 11.80
CA ILE A 27 -15.27 -5.00 11.92
C ILE A 27 -14.32 -5.96 11.18
N TYR A 28 -14.60 -7.26 11.16
CA TYR A 28 -13.76 -8.24 10.48
C TYR A 28 -13.86 -8.10 8.95
N GLU A 29 -15.05 -7.76 8.45
CA GLU A 29 -15.25 -7.47 7.03
C GLU A 29 -14.47 -6.22 6.63
N THR A 30 -14.56 -5.14 7.41
CA THR A 30 -13.77 -3.91 7.23
C THR A 30 -12.26 -4.20 7.21
N VAL A 31 -11.75 -4.97 8.19
CA VAL A 31 -10.33 -5.34 8.24
C VAL A 31 -9.93 -6.18 7.02
N SER A 32 -10.78 -7.10 6.56
CA SER A 32 -10.53 -7.90 5.36
C SER A 32 -10.45 -7.05 4.10
N ILE A 33 -11.34 -6.05 3.96
CA ILE A 33 -11.33 -5.10 2.84
C ILE A 33 -10.03 -4.29 2.83
N ILE A 34 -9.69 -3.67 3.97
CA ILE A 34 -8.46 -2.87 4.12
C ILE A 34 -7.22 -3.74 3.86
N GLY A 35 -7.18 -4.96 4.40
CA GLY A 35 -6.06 -5.88 4.22
C GLY A 35 -5.86 -6.28 2.76
N LYS A 36 -6.93 -6.62 2.04
CA LYS A 36 -6.86 -6.93 0.61
C LYS A 36 -6.38 -5.73 -0.20
N ARG A 37 -6.86 -4.53 0.14
CA ARG A 37 -6.42 -3.30 -0.52
C ARG A 37 -4.96 -2.97 -0.23
N ALA A 38 -4.50 -3.17 1.00
CA ALA A 38 -3.10 -2.98 1.38
C ALA A 38 -2.17 -3.91 0.59
N ASN A 39 -2.57 -5.15 0.34
CA ASN A 39 -1.79 -6.09 -0.48
C ASN A 39 -1.63 -5.61 -1.93
N GLN A 40 -2.69 -5.03 -2.52
CA GLN A 40 -2.61 -4.44 -3.87
C GLN A 40 -1.60 -3.30 -3.91
N ILE A 41 -1.69 -2.38 -2.95
CA ILE A 41 -0.79 -1.23 -2.83
C ILE A 41 0.65 -1.70 -2.62
N ALA A 42 0.88 -2.70 -1.75
CA ALA A 42 2.20 -3.25 -1.48
C ALA A 42 2.82 -3.88 -2.74
N ALA A 43 2.03 -4.60 -3.54
CA ALA A 43 2.49 -5.20 -4.79
C ALA A 43 2.87 -4.11 -5.82
N GLU A 44 2.05 -3.07 -5.96
CA GLU A 44 2.34 -1.93 -6.84
C GLU A 44 3.62 -1.20 -6.41
N MET A 45 3.74 -0.85 -5.12
CA MET A 45 4.92 -0.18 -4.56
C MET A 45 6.20 -1.01 -4.75
N LYS A 46 6.12 -2.33 -4.52
CA LYS A 46 7.26 -3.24 -4.74
C LYS A 46 7.67 -3.25 -6.21
N ASN A 47 6.71 -3.36 -7.12
CA ASN A 47 7.00 -3.37 -8.55
C ASN A 47 7.62 -2.05 -9.01
N ASP A 48 7.11 -0.91 -8.54
CA ASP A 48 7.65 0.41 -8.87
C ASP A 48 9.07 0.60 -8.33
N LEU A 49 9.33 0.18 -7.09
CA LEU A 49 10.68 0.22 -6.51
C LEU A 49 11.63 -0.69 -7.29
N SER A 50 11.23 -1.93 -7.59
CA SER A 50 12.07 -2.86 -8.35
C SER A 50 12.42 -2.35 -9.74
N LYS A 51 11.47 -1.72 -10.45
CA LYS A 51 11.73 -1.09 -11.76
C LYS A 51 12.78 0.02 -11.66
N LYS A 52 12.65 0.91 -10.67
CA LYS A 52 13.62 1.99 -10.45
C LYS A 52 15.00 1.48 -10.06
N LEU A 53 15.07 0.43 -9.25
CA LEU A 53 16.36 -0.17 -8.86
C LEU A 53 17.02 -0.90 -10.04
N GLN A 54 16.25 -1.44 -10.98
CA GLN A 54 16.77 -2.13 -12.15
C GLN A 54 17.56 -1.19 -13.08
N GLU A 55 17.25 0.10 -13.11
CA GLU A 55 18.00 1.11 -13.88
C GLU A 55 19.47 1.23 -13.42
N PHE A 56 19.77 0.80 -12.19
CA PHE A 56 21.11 0.82 -11.60
C PHE A 56 21.79 -0.55 -11.57
N ALA A 57 21.15 -1.59 -12.10
CA ALA A 57 21.76 -2.90 -12.19
C ALA A 57 22.88 -2.87 -13.23
N SER A 58 24.14 -2.83 -12.79
CA SER A 58 25.30 -2.95 -13.66
C SER A 58 25.31 -4.36 -14.28
N TYR A 59 25.20 -4.45 -15.60
CA TYR A 59 25.36 -5.73 -16.34
C TYR A 59 26.83 -6.12 -16.55
N ASN A 60 27.77 -5.33 -16.04
CA ASN A 60 29.20 -5.57 -16.19
C ASN A 60 29.76 -6.23 -14.94
N ASP A 61 30.03 -7.53 -15.05
CA ASP A 61 30.74 -8.35 -14.08
C ASP A 61 32.25 -8.06 -14.15
N ASN A 62 32.62 -6.78 -14.04
CA ASN A 62 34.02 -6.37 -13.96
C ASN A 62 34.43 -6.31 -12.49
N LEU A 63 35.61 -6.85 -12.18
CA LEU A 63 36.32 -6.82 -10.89
C LEU A 63 36.67 -5.39 -10.40
N GLU A 64 35.95 -4.36 -10.82
CA GLU A 64 36.10 -3.01 -10.29
C GLU A 64 35.42 -2.88 -8.93
N GLU A 65 36.03 -2.11 -8.03
CA GLU A 65 35.45 -1.77 -6.73
C GLU A 65 34.03 -1.22 -6.92
N VAL A 66 33.06 -1.90 -6.32
CA VAL A 66 31.66 -1.46 -6.31
C VAL A 66 31.57 -0.21 -5.43
N PHE A 67 31.59 0.97 -6.05
CA PHE A 67 31.35 2.23 -5.36
C PHE A 67 29.88 2.32 -4.91
N GLU A 68 29.65 2.98 -3.77
CA GLU A 68 28.29 3.25 -3.28
C GLU A 68 27.50 4.10 -4.29
N ASN A 69 26.35 3.59 -4.72
CA ASN A 69 25.45 4.33 -5.60
C ASN A 69 24.55 5.27 -4.79
N ARG A 70 24.90 6.56 -4.76
CA ARG A 70 24.13 7.59 -4.04
C ARG A 70 22.67 7.69 -4.48
N GLU A 71 22.40 7.53 -5.77
CA GLU A 71 21.04 7.61 -6.31
C GLU A 71 20.19 6.41 -5.88
N GLN A 72 20.77 5.20 -5.86
CA GLN A 72 20.12 4.00 -5.33
C GLN A 72 19.74 4.14 -3.85
N ILE A 73 20.64 4.73 -3.05
CA ILE A 73 20.40 5.00 -1.62
C ILE A 73 19.28 6.01 -1.45
N GLU A 74 19.25 7.09 -2.23
CA GLU A 74 18.20 8.10 -2.15
C GLU A 74 16.82 7.54 -2.54
N ILE A 75 16.76 6.71 -3.59
CA ILE A 75 15.52 6.02 -3.98
C ILE A 75 15.04 5.12 -2.85
N SER A 76 15.92 4.31 -2.26
CA SER A 76 15.55 3.42 -1.15
C SER A 76 15.02 4.23 0.05
N ARG A 77 15.75 5.27 0.47
CA ARG A 77 15.32 6.17 1.57
C ARG A 77 14.00 6.87 1.29
N TYR A 78 13.71 7.19 0.04
CA TYR A 78 12.43 7.79 -0.34
C TYR A 78 11.27 6.83 -0.10
N TYR A 79 11.39 5.57 -0.54
CA TYR A 79 10.33 4.56 -0.35
C TYR A 79 10.16 4.17 1.12
N GLU A 80 11.23 4.18 1.92
CA GLU A 80 11.16 3.95 3.37
C GLU A 80 10.38 5.02 4.13
N LYS A 81 10.39 6.27 3.65
CA LYS A 81 9.64 7.38 4.24
C LYS A 81 8.16 7.38 3.89
N LEU A 82 7.75 6.58 2.90
CA LEU A 82 6.35 6.52 2.50
C LEU A 82 5.49 5.85 3.59
N PRO A 83 4.22 6.26 3.74
CA PRO A 83 3.28 5.56 4.61
C PRO A 83 3.21 4.06 4.28
N LYS A 84 3.04 3.24 5.33
CA LYS A 84 2.85 1.80 5.14
C LYS A 84 1.60 1.54 4.27
N PRO A 85 1.60 0.52 3.39
CA PRO A 85 0.45 0.20 2.54
C PRO A 85 -0.85 0.03 3.31
N THR A 86 -0.81 -0.47 4.54
CA THR A 86 -1.96 -0.62 5.43
C THR A 86 -2.56 0.72 5.86
N LEU A 87 -1.74 1.75 6.07
CA LEU A 87 -2.20 3.09 6.43
C LEU A 87 -2.80 3.81 5.23
N ILE A 88 -2.23 3.62 4.04
CA ILE A 88 -2.79 4.13 2.78
C ILE A 88 -4.14 3.47 2.50
N ALA A 89 -4.23 2.15 2.59
CA ALA A 89 -5.48 1.41 2.39
C ALA A 89 -6.58 1.83 3.36
N ALA A 90 -6.22 2.03 4.65
CA ALA A 90 -7.17 2.50 5.64
C ALA A 90 -7.65 3.93 5.35
N GLN A 91 -6.77 4.80 4.88
CA GLN A 91 -7.14 6.16 4.48
C GLN A 91 -8.05 6.16 3.24
N GLU A 92 -7.71 5.40 2.21
CA GLU A 92 -8.54 5.26 1.01
C GLU A 92 -9.93 4.68 1.35
N TYR A 93 -10.01 3.76 2.32
CA TYR A 93 -11.27 3.22 2.81
C TYR A 93 -12.11 4.31 3.49
N ILE A 94 -11.53 5.07 4.42
CA ILE A 94 -12.21 6.18 5.12
C ILE A 94 -12.69 7.26 4.13
N GLU A 95 -11.92 7.51 3.07
CA GLU A 95 -12.26 8.47 2.02
C GLU A 95 -13.28 7.93 0.99
N GLY A 96 -13.78 6.70 1.16
CA GLY A 96 -14.73 6.07 0.24
C GLY A 96 -14.16 5.77 -1.15
N LYS A 97 -12.83 5.70 -1.29
CA LYS A 97 -12.12 5.43 -2.56
C LYS A 97 -11.97 3.94 -2.86
N VAL A 98 -12.39 3.07 -1.94
CA VAL A 98 -12.28 1.62 -2.07
C VAL A 98 -13.66 1.03 -2.36
N TYR A 99 -13.86 0.55 -3.58
CA TYR A 99 -15.02 -0.29 -3.88
C TYR A 99 -14.78 -1.72 -3.40
N TYR A 100 -15.76 -2.28 -2.72
CA TYR A 100 -15.76 -3.67 -2.27
C TYR A 100 -17.14 -4.30 -2.39
N ARG A 101 -17.16 -5.62 -2.51
CA ARG A 101 -18.38 -6.42 -2.53
C ARG A 101 -18.18 -7.73 -1.78
N ASN A 102 -19.26 -8.23 -1.19
CA ASN A 102 -19.27 -9.50 -0.49
C ASN A 102 -20.19 -10.49 -1.24
N PRO A 103 -19.61 -11.44 -2.00
CA PRO A 103 -20.39 -12.40 -2.78
C PRO A 103 -21.33 -13.27 -1.96
N ALA A 104 -21.06 -13.48 -0.66
CA ALA A 104 -21.94 -14.24 0.21
C ALA A 104 -23.24 -13.46 0.50
N LYS A 105 -23.12 -12.17 0.84
CA LYS A 105 -24.26 -11.27 1.05
C LYS A 105 -25.05 -10.99 -0.24
N GLU A 106 -24.38 -10.98 -1.39
CA GLU A 106 -25.06 -10.82 -2.69
C GLU A 106 -25.93 -12.04 -3.04
N LYS A 107 -25.49 -13.26 -2.70
CA LYS A 107 -26.26 -14.49 -2.96
C LYS A 107 -27.53 -14.58 -2.11
N GLU A 108 -27.49 -14.12 -0.85
CA GLU A 108 -28.68 -14.05 0.01
C GLU A 108 -29.75 -13.08 -0.50
N LYS A 109 -29.37 -12.03 -1.23
CA LYS A 109 -30.32 -11.04 -1.80
C LYS A 109 -30.98 -11.50 -3.10
N LEU A 110 -30.44 -12.54 -3.76
CA LEU A 110 -30.99 -13.11 -4.99
C LEU A 110 -31.90 -14.33 -4.75
N GLN A 111 -31.99 -14.79 -3.50
CA GLN A 111 -32.89 -15.86 -3.06
C GLN A 111 -34.16 -15.28 -2.44
#